data_AF-A0A0N0DYP4-F1
#
_entry.id   AF-A0A0N0DYP4-F1
#
_cell.length_a   1.000
_cell.length_b   1.000
_cell.length_c   1.000
_cell.angle_alpha   90.00
_cell.angle_beta   90.00
_cell.angle_gamma   90.00
#
_symmetry.space_group_name_H-M   'P 1'
#
loop_
_entity.id
_entity.type
_entity.pdbx_description
1 polymer ?
#
loop_
_entity_poly.entity_id
_entity_poly.type
_entity_poly.pdbx_seq_one_letter_code
_entity_poly.pdbx_strand_id
1 'polypeptide(L)'
;MRNRRSSAPDVCRKNDASDVRSSSPVVGGAARIPPRRHKELDVEDAALCDAYAINLRRESEDMELRRPSFWRIRCSSSIFVGLFIWALIGLVVLFKVSGSAQVEAASTALIPAEAVLPDGCRGDYCFEEGGTEPFGAVLGAHDGVYAYSNCYAHSCVSFVDFEYPIPLPPGAHTPLDDPQATTRLMRTGMKWQCVEYARRYWMLRGTPAPAVFGAVEGAADMWTDLSFVTLLDNVTTAPLWKYTNGAPVGSGGSAPRVGDLLIYPRDTDGKFPFGHVAVIVGVELPGERPQATTNSDEAHAAREGRAYIAEQNWHSSPWPEPYHNYSRWLPLEVTATPQGTSVQYTLHDKYHAILGWMRYGEP
;
A
#
# COMPACT_ATOMS: atom_id res chain seq x y z
N MET A 1 5.96 23.49 -31.55
CA MET A 1 5.35 22.71 -30.45
C MET A 1 4.26 23.56 -29.80
N ARG A 2 2.98 23.23 -30.02
CA ARG A 2 1.84 23.92 -29.38
C ARG A 2 1.43 23.11 -28.15
N ASN A 3 1.49 23.74 -26.98
CA ASN A 3 0.95 23.20 -25.73
C ASN A 3 -0.57 23.04 -25.85
N ARG A 4 -1.08 21.81 -25.76
CA ARG A 4 -2.49 21.54 -25.44
C ARG A 4 -2.57 21.17 -23.96
N ARG A 5 -3.05 22.09 -23.13
CA ARG A 5 -3.60 21.78 -21.81
C ARG A 5 -4.95 21.08 -22.04
N SER A 6 -5.09 19.86 -21.55
CA SER A 6 -6.39 19.21 -21.42
C SER A 6 -6.91 19.54 -20.02
N SER A 7 -7.94 20.38 -19.94
CA SER A 7 -8.76 20.55 -18.75
C SER A 7 -9.87 19.51 -18.79
N ALA A 8 -9.76 18.45 -17.98
CA ALA A 8 -10.87 17.54 -17.75
C ALA A 8 -11.91 18.23 -16.84
N PRO A 9 -13.22 18.16 -17.13
CA PRO A 9 -14.24 18.75 -16.28
C PRO A 9 -14.55 17.82 -15.10
N ASP A 10 -14.55 18.41 -13.91
CA ASP A 10 -14.75 17.78 -12.59
C ASP A 10 -16.25 17.52 -12.33
N VAL A 11 -16.89 16.70 -13.17
CA VAL A 11 -18.36 16.55 -13.21
C VAL A 11 -18.88 15.53 -12.20
N CYS A 12 -18.06 14.59 -11.73
CA CYS A 12 -18.54 13.51 -10.83
C CYS A 12 -18.43 13.85 -9.34
N ARG A 13 -18.12 15.10 -8.97
CA ARG A 13 -17.89 15.47 -7.56
C ARG A 13 -18.52 16.80 -7.21
N LYS A 14 -19.84 16.81 -6.95
CA LYS A 14 -20.46 17.82 -6.08
C LYS A 14 -21.88 17.45 -5.66
N ASN A 15 -22.14 17.58 -4.37
CA ASN A 15 -23.35 18.21 -3.83
C ASN A 15 -23.08 18.67 -2.40
N ASP A 16 -22.70 19.95 -2.28
CA ASP A 16 -23.06 20.81 -1.14
C ASP A 16 -24.16 21.74 -1.65
N ALA A 17 -25.24 21.90 -0.88
CA ALA A 17 -26.06 23.11 -0.91
C ALA A 17 -26.92 23.23 0.36
N SER A 18 -26.75 24.39 0.99
CA SER A 18 -27.49 25.04 2.05
C SER A 18 -28.83 25.64 1.59
N ASP A 19 -29.59 26.10 2.60
CA ASP A 19 -30.65 27.12 2.60
C ASP A 19 -32.05 26.78 2.09
N VAL A 20 -32.98 26.58 3.06
CA VAL A 20 -34.38 27.03 2.94
C VAL A 20 -34.87 27.58 4.29
N ARG A 21 -35.23 28.87 4.29
CA ARG A 21 -36.05 29.54 5.33
C ARG A 21 -37.54 29.27 5.08
N SER A 22 -38.32 29.03 6.15
CA SER A 22 -39.47 29.86 6.58
C SER A 22 -40.59 29.09 7.33
N SER A 23 -41.02 29.71 8.43
CA SER A 23 -42.38 29.79 9.04
C SER A 23 -43.04 28.57 9.72
N SER A 24 -43.29 28.73 11.02
CA SER A 24 -44.22 28.00 11.91
C SER A 24 -45.69 28.48 11.76
N PRO A 25 -46.67 28.05 12.60
CA PRO A 25 -46.96 26.74 13.22
C PRO A 25 -48.43 26.29 12.96
N VAL A 26 -48.86 25.09 13.43
CA VAL A 26 -50.15 24.80 14.12
C VAL A 26 -50.37 23.29 14.31
N VAL A 27 -50.53 22.91 15.60
CA VAL A 27 -51.41 21.91 16.25
C VAL A 27 -51.74 20.57 15.56
N GLY A 28 -51.30 19.48 16.22
CA GLY A 28 -52.13 18.36 16.69
C GLY A 28 -52.71 17.36 15.68
N GLY A 29 -52.22 16.12 15.71
CA GLY A 29 -52.94 14.97 15.14
C GLY A 29 -52.03 13.79 14.81
N ALA A 30 -52.26 12.66 15.48
CA ALA A 30 -51.59 11.40 15.20
C ALA A 30 -51.97 10.85 13.81
N ALA A 31 -51.00 10.54 12.95
CA ALA A 31 -51.25 9.76 11.73
C ALA A 31 -50.02 8.98 11.22
N ARG A 32 -50.28 7.69 11.00
CA ARG A 32 -49.67 6.67 10.13
C ARG A 32 -48.37 7.00 9.37
N ILE A 33 -47.39 6.13 9.59
CA ILE A 33 -46.14 5.98 8.82
C ILE A 33 -46.46 5.71 7.33
N PRO A 34 -45.96 6.52 6.38
CA PRO A 34 -46.06 6.24 4.95
C PRO A 34 -44.93 5.29 4.50
N PRO A 35 -45.12 4.52 3.41
CA PRO A 35 -44.10 3.59 2.94
C PRO A 35 -42.90 4.34 2.35
N ARG A 36 -41.71 3.81 2.63
CA ARG A 36 -40.40 4.27 2.17
C ARG A 36 -40.38 4.31 0.64
N ARG A 37 -40.33 5.52 0.05
CA ARG A 37 -39.97 5.68 -1.38
C ARG A 37 -38.49 5.34 -1.54
N HIS A 38 -38.20 4.30 -2.31
CA HIS A 38 -36.87 4.12 -2.88
C HIS A 38 -36.55 5.35 -3.73
N LYS A 39 -35.44 6.01 -3.43
CA LYS A 39 -34.87 7.04 -4.28
C LYS A 39 -34.28 6.30 -5.49
N GLU A 40 -35.06 6.26 -6.55
CA GLU A 40 -34.62 5.84 -7.87
C GLU A 40 -33.44 6.75 -8.24
N LEU A 41 -32.26 6.15 -8.40
CA LEU A 41 -31.09 6.86 -8.91
C LEU A 41 -31.48 7.38 -10.30
N ASP A 42 -31.41 8.70 -10.48
CA ASP A 42 -31.78 9.36 -11.72
C ASP A 42 -31.03 8.68 -12.89
N VAL A 43 -31.82 8.09 -13.78
CA VAL A 43 -31.37 7.36 -14.98
C VAL A 43 -30.47 8.23 -15.87
N GLU A 44 -30.51 9.55 -15.69
CA GLU A 44 -29.67 10.51 -16.41
C GLU A 44 -28.17 10.44 -16.04
N ASP A 45 -27.81 10.10 -14.80
CA ASP A 45 -26.40 10.04 -14.38
C ASP A 45 -25.67 8.80 -14.92
N ALA A 46 -26.40 7.69 -15.06
CA ALA A 46 -25.88 6.47 -15.69
C ALA A 46 -25.67 6.68 -17.19
N ALA A 47 -26.61 7.35 -17.87
CA ALA A 47 -26.50 7.67 -19.28
C ALA A 47 -25.32 8.61 -19.59
N LEU A 48 -25.00 9.53 -18.66
CA LEU A 48 -23.86 10.42 -18.80
C LEU A 48 -22.52 9.67 -18.70
N CYS A 49 -22.42 8.70 -17.77
CA CYS A 49 -21.24 7.85 -17.61
C CYS A 49 -21.03 6.93 -18.84
N ASP A 50 -22.10 6.35 -19.37
CA ASP A 50 -22.06 5.50 -20.56
C ASP A 50 -21.64 6.29 -21.81
N ALA A 51 -22.15 7.52 -21.98
CA ALA A 51 -21.75 8.39 -23.08
C ALA A 51 -20.25 8.74 -23.03
N TYR A 52 -19.72 8.97 -21.83
CA TYR A 52 -18.29 9.23 -21.64
C TYR A 52 -17.42 8.01 -21.97
N ALA A 53 -17.83 6.81 -21.53
CA ALA A 53 -17.12 5.56 -21.84
C ALA A 53 -17.11 5.25 -23.35
N ILE A 54 -18.21 5.50 -24.06
CA ILE A 54 -18.30 5.34 -25.52
C ILE A 54 -17.35 6.31 -26.24
N ASN A 55 -17.23 7.55 -25.76
CA ASN A 55 -16.35 8.54 -26.36
C ASN A 55 -14.86 8.17 -26.21
N LEU A 56 -14.46 7.69 -25.03
CA LEU A 56 -13.10 7.18 -24.80
C LEU A 56 -12.76 6.00 -25.72
N ARG A 57 -13.72 5.10 -25.97
CA ARG A 57 -13.51 3.97 -26.88
C ARG A 57 -13.27 4.44 -28.32
N ARG A 58 -14.04 5.41 -28.81
CA ARG A 58 -13.83 6.00 -30.15
C ARG A 58 -12.50 6.72 -30.27
N GLU A 59 -12.05 7.44 -29.25
CA GLU A 59 -10.73 8.07 -29.26
C GLU A 59 -9.60 7.04 -29.31
N SER A 60 -9.76 5.90 -28.66
CA SER A 60 -8.77 4.80 -28.73
C SER A 60 -8.69 4.17 -30.13
N GLU A 61 -9.83 3.96 -30.80
CA GLU A 61 -9.90 3.42 -32.16
C GLU A 61 -9.33 4.41 -33.19
N ASP A 62 -9.58 5.72 -33.04
CA ASP A 62 -9.01 6.75 -33.93
C ASP A 62 -7.48 6.89 -33.73
N MET A 63 -6.95 6.61 -32.52
CA MET A 63 -5.51 6.53 -32.29
C MET A 63 -4.88 5.31 -32.97
N GLU A 64 -5.56 4.15 -32.99
CA GLU A 64 -5.07 2.98 -33.73
C GLU A 64 -5.09 3.20 -35.25
N LEU A 65 -6.13 3.85 -35.78
CA LEU A 65 -6.23 4.21 -37.20
C LEU A 65 -5.14 5.21 -37.64
N ARG A 66 -4.68 6.07 -36.73
CA ARG A 66 -3.62 7.05 -37.00
C ARG A 66 -2.21 6.51 -36.80
N ARG A 67 -2.05 5.24 -36.40
CA ARG A 67 -0.74 4.60 -36.27
C ARG A 67 -0.15 4.43 -37.69
N PRO A 68 0.92 5.14 -38.06
CA PRO A 68 1.44 5.07 -39.42
C PRO A 68 1.98 3.67 -39.70
N SER A 69 1.49 3.07 -40.80
CA SER A 69 1.92 1.76 -41.29
C SER A 69 3.36 1.83 -41.83
N PHE A 70 4.31 1.77 -40.91
CA PHE A 70 5.74 1.83 -41.18
C PHE A 70 6.32 0.50 -41.70
N TRP A 71 5.64 -0.15 -42.66
CA TRP A 71 6.24 -1.28 -43.40
C TRP A 71 5.75 -1.30 -44.84
N ARG A 72 6.36 -0.47 -45.69
CA ARG A 72 6.51 -0.76 -47.13
C ARG A 72 7.98 -0.96 -47.43
N ILE A 73 8.43 -2.21 -47.34
CA ILE A 73 9.77 -2.62 -47.75
C ILE A 73 9.83 -2.54 -49.27
N ARG A 74 10.58 -1.57 -49.80
CA ARG A 74 11.10 -1.66 -51.16
C ARG A 74 12.36 -2.51 -51.10
N CYS A 75 12.34 -3.67 -51.76
CA CYS A 75 13.52 -4.51 -51.94
C CYS A 75 14.55 -3.76 -52.80
N SER A 76 15.43 -3.03 -52.13
CA SER A 76 16.66 -2.47 -52.69
C SER A 76 17.76 -3.53 -52.57
N SER A 77 18.59 -3.68 -53.59
CA SER A 77 19.78 -4.54 -53.60
C SER A 77 20.77 -4.24 -52.46
N SER A 78 20.63 -3.10 -51.77
CA SER A 78 21.37 -2.78 -50.54
C SER A 78 20.98 -3.64 -49.33
N ILE A 79 19.77 -4.23 -49.29
CA ILE A 79 19.34 -5.08 -48.17
C ILE A 79 20.11 -6.40 -48.17
N PHE A 80 20.34 -6.98 -49.35
CA PHE A 80 21.12 -8.22 -49.46
C PHE A 80 22.58 -8.03 -49.07
N VAL A 81 23.17 -6.87 -49.39
CA VAL A 81 24.53 -6.52 -48.93
C VAL A 81 24.54 -6.36 -47.40
N GLY A 82 23.55 -5.69 -46.82
CA GLY A 82 23.41 -5.57 -45.37
C GLY A 82 23.28 -6.92 -44.67
N LEU A 83 22.41 -7.80 -45.16
CA LEU A 83 22.23 -9.14 -44.62
C LEU A 83 23.50 -10.00 -44.75
N PHE A 84 24.25 -9.86 -45.84
CA PHE A 84 25.51 -10.58 -46.02
C PHE A 84 26.60 -10.10 -45.05
N ILE A 85 26.68 -8.79 -44.80
CA ILE A 85 27.58 -8.22 -43.79
C ILE A 85 27.20 -8.70 -42.39
N TRP A 86 25.90 -8.70 -42.06
CA TRP A 86 25.43 -9.21 -40.76
C TRP A 86 25.67 -10.72 -40.60
N ALA A 87 25.53 -11.51 -41.66
CA ALA A 87 25.85 -12.93 -41.64
C ALA A 87 27.35 -13.18 -41.42
N LEU A 88 28.22 -12.39 -42.06
CA LEU A 88 29.68 -12.47 -41.85
C LEU A 88 30.08 -12.05 -40.43
N ILE A 89 29.48 -10.98 -39.89
CA ILE A 89 29.69 -10.57 -38.49
C ILE A 89 29.22 -11.68 -37.54
N GLY A 90 28.03 -12.23 -37.76
CA GLY A 90 27.50 -13.35 -36.99
C GLY A 90 28.41 -14.57 -37.03
N LEU A 91 28.98 -14.90 -38.19
CA LEU A 91 29.89 -16.03 -38.37
C LEU A 91 31.23 -15.80 -37.66
N VAL A 92 31.80 -14.58 -37.71
CA VAL A 92 33.01 -14.22 -36.97
C VAL A 92 32.77 -14.28 -35.46
N VAL A 93 31.62 -13.80 -34.97
CA VAL A 93 31.24 -13.92 -33.56
C VAL A 93 31.08 -15.39 -33.17
N LEU A 94 30.43 -16.22 -34.01
CA LEU A 94 30.28 -17.65 -33.75
C LEU A 94 31.64 -18.34 -33.63
N PHE A 95 32.58 -18.07 -34.55
CA PHE A 95 33.93 -18.63 -34.50
C PHE A 95 34.75 -18.12 -33.29
N LYS A 96 34.58 -16.85 -32.88
CA LYS A 96 35.19 -16.30 -31.67
C LYS A 96 34.62 -16.92 -30.40
N VAL A 97 33.33 -17.24 -30.37
CA VAL A 97 32.66 -17.88 -29.23
C VAL A 97 33.00 -19.38 -29.16
N SER A 98 33.07 -20.08 -30.30
CA SER A 98 33.45 -21.50 -30.35
C SER A 98 34.95 -21.76 -30.12
N GLY A 99 35.81 -20.76 -30.35
CA GLY A 99 37.26 -20.85 -30.10
C GLY A 99 37.68 -20.61 -28.65
N SER A 100 36.75 -20.26 -27.75
CA SER A 100 37.01 -19.97 -26.33
C SER A 100 36.52 -21.06 -25.38
N ALA A 101 36.41 -22.31 -25.87
CA ALA A 101 36.13 -23.48 -25.05
C ALA A 101 37.38 -23.91 -24.27
N GLN A 102 37.74 -23.15 -23.23
CA GLN A 102 38.39 -23.64 -22.01
C GLN A 102 38.48 -22.53 -20.96
N VAL A 103 37.32 -22.09 -20.47
CA VAL A 103 37.19 -21.67 -19.06
C VAL A 103 35.89 -22.30 -18.60
N GLU A 104 35.99 -23.36 -17.79
CA GLU A 104 34.91 -23.82 -16.93
C GLU A 104 34.56 -22.68 -15.97
N ALA A 105 33.81 -21.69 -16.45
CA ALA A 105 32.95 -20.94 -15.57
C ALA A 105 31.84 -21.91 -15.20
N ALA A 106 31.91 -22.44 -13.98
CA ALA A 106 30.81 -23.12 -13.35
C ALA A 106 29.56 -22.27 -13.58
N SER A 107 28.72 -22.73 -14.51
CA SER A 107 27.32 -22.33 -14.58
C SER A 107 26.73 -22.81 -13.28
N THR A 108 26.81 -21.98 -12.24
CA THR A 108 25.93 -22.05 -11.09
C THR A 108 24.52 -22.00 -11.68
N ALA A 109 23.94 -23.18 -11.86
CA ALA A 109 22.55 -23.30 -12.26
C ALA A 109 21.78 -22.36 -11.34
N LEU A 110 21.02 -21.44 -11.94
CA LEU A 110 20.01 -20.66 -11.24
C LEU A 110 19.10 -21.68 -10.57
N ILE A 111 19.39 -21.99 -9.31
CA ILE A 111 18.50 -22.75 -8.46
C ILE A 111 17.20 -21.95 -8.51
N PRO A 112 16.09 -22.50 -9.03
CA PRO A 112 14.84 -21.77 -9.07
C PRO A 112 14.56 -21.28 -7.65
N ALA A 113 14.20 -20.01 -7.49
CA ALA A 113 14.11 -19.37 -6.17
C ALA A 113 13.21 -20.14 -5.18
N GLU A 114 12.28 -20.98 -5.69
CA GLU A 114 11.46 -21.92 -4.92
C GLU A 114 12.27 -23.01 -4.20
N ALA A 115 13.39 -23.47 -4.75
CA ALA A 115 14.23 -24.50 -4.13
C ALA A 115 15.03 -23.99 -2.91
N VAL A 116 14.94 -22.69 -2.59
CA VAL A 116 15.52 -22.08 -1.38
C VAL A 116 14.47 -21.84 -0.29
N LEU A 117 13.17 -21.97 -0.60
CA LEU A 117 12.12 -21.80 0.41
C LEU A 117 12.08 -23.00 1.38
N PRO A 118 11.76 -22.82 2.68
CA PRO A 118 11.47 -23.93 3.57
C PRO A 118 10.28 -24.77 3.07
N ASP A 119 10.19 -26.05 3.46
CA ASP A 119 9.12 -26.94 3.01
C ASP A 119 7.72 -26.41 3.36
N GLY A 120 7.55 -25.81 4.54
CA GLY A 120 6.28 -25.16 4.94
C GLY A 120 5.86 -23.97 4.07
N CYS A 121 6.77 -23.45 3.23
CA CYS A 121 6.49 -22.38 2.27
C CYS A 121 6.23 -22.88 0.84
N ARG A 122 6.30 -24.20 0.58
CA ARG A 122 6.25 -24.77 -0.78
C ARG A 122 4.92 -25.44 -1.07
N GLY A 123 4.41 -25.24 -2.28
CA GLY A 123 3.33 -26.04 -2.88
C GLY A 123 2.08 -26.14 -2.01
N ASP A 124 1.54 -27.34 -1.91
CA ASP A 124 0.23 -27.61 -1.31
C ASP A 124 0.20 -27.48 0.22
N TYR A 125 1.36 -27.51 0.90
CA TYR A 125 1.48 -27.31 2.36
C TYR A 125 0.81 -26.03 2.82
N CYS A 126 0.77 -25.03 1.94
CA CYS A 126 0.14 -23.76 2.23
C CYS A 126 -1.35 -23.86 2.54
N PHE A 127 -2.04 -24.73 1.82
CA PHE A 127 -3.48 -24.89 1.93
C PHE A 127 -3.85 -25.87 3.04
N GLU A 128 -2.98 -26.83 3.33
CA GLU A 128 -3.19 -27.84 4.39
C GLU A 128 -3.26 -27.21 5.80
N GLU A 129 -2.54 -26.12 6.03
CA GLU A 129 -2.50 -25.43 7.34
C GLU A 129 -3.43 -24.21 7.43
N GLY A 130 -4.39 -24.08 6.50
CA GLY A 130 -5.39 -23.02 6.53
C GLY A 130 -4.95 -21.70 5.89
N GLY A 131 -3.84 -21.70 5.14
CA GLY A 131 -3.55 -20.65 4.18
C GLY A 131 -4.48 -20.72 2.97
N THR A 132 -4.70 -19.58 2.33
CA THR A 132 -5.67 -19.45 1.22
C THR A 132 -5.02 -19.11 -0.11
N GLU A 133 -3.82 -18.53 -0.10
CA GLU A 133 -3.04 -18.22 -1.29
C GLU A 133 -1.59 -18.70 -1.15
N PRO A 134 -0.96 -19.21 -2.23
CA PRO A 134 0.39 -19.74 -2.18
C PRO A 134 1.42 -18.64 -1.85
N PHE A 135 2.57 -19.03 -1.30
CA PHE A 135 3.65 -18.10 -0.96
C PHE A 135 4.01 -17.19 -2.15
N GLY A 136 3.98 -15.87 -1.94
CA GLY A 136 4.27 -14.88 -2.98
C GLY A 136 3.11 -14.50 -3.89
N ALA A 137 1.92 -15.09 -3.73
CA ALA A 137 0.70 -14.59 -4.37
C ALA A 137 0.39 -13.16 -3.92
N VAL A 138 -0.11 -12.32 -4.82
CA VAL A 138 -0.53 -10.96 -4.48
C VAL A 138 -1.86 -11.01 -3.75
N LEU A 139 -1.91 -10.42 -2.56
CA LEU A 139 -3.13 -10.33 -1.74
C LEU A 139 -3.91 -9.04 -1.99
N GLY A 140 -3.19 -7.96 -2.27
CA GLY A 140 -3.75 -6.63 -2.46
C GLY A 140 -2.65 -5.60 -2.65
N ALA A 141 -3.05 -4.33 -2.81
CA ALA A 141 -2.11 -3.23 -2.95
C ALA A 141 -2.69 -1.94 -2.39
N HIS A 142 -1.92 -1.25 -1.55
CA HIS A 142 -2.25 0.11 -1.14
C HIS A 142 -1.26 1.08 -1.79
N ASP A 143 -1.77 2.05 -2.55
CA ASP A 143 -0.94 3.12 -3.10
C ASP A 143 0.24 2.63 -3.96
N GLY A 144 0.06 1.50 -4.66
CA GLY A 144 1.07 0.85 -5.48
C GLY A 144 2.06 -0.04 -4.71
N VAL A 145 1.89 -0.21 -3.39
CA VAL A 145 2.67 -1.13 -2.56
C VAL A 145 1.90 -2.44 -2.43
N TYR A 146 2.38 -3.48 -3.11
CA TYR A 146 1.76 -4.81 -3.10
C TYR A 146 2.04 -5.56 -1.80
N ALA A 147 1.02 -6.21 -1.26
CA ALA A 147 1.17 -7.21 -0.21
C ALA A 147 1.15 -8.61 -0.82
N TYR A 148 2.04 -9.46 -0.31
CA TYR A 148 2.20 -10.83 -0.77
C TYR A 148 1.86 -11.83 0.33
N SER A 149 1.34 -12.99 -0.06
CA SER A 149 1.10 -14.11 0.82
C SER A 149 2.41 -14.60 1.41
N ASN A 150 2.49 -14.62 2.74
CA ASN A 150 3.51 -15.41 3.46
C ASN A 150 3.01 -16.83 3.76
N CYS A 151 2.01 -17.30 3.01
CA CYS A 151 1.41 -18.61 3.22
C CYS A 151 0.78 -18.76 4.62
N TYR A 152 1.20 -19.74 5.43
CA TYR A 152 0.79 -19.86 6.83
C TYR A 152 1.91 -19.36 7.75
N ALA A 153 1.64 -18.29 8.50
CA ALA A 153 2.64 -17.54 9.26
C ALA A 153 3.41 -18.38 10.30
N HIS A 154 2.82 -19.47 10.81
CA HIS A 154 3.43 -20.28 11.86
C HIS A 154 4.42 -21.34 11.35
N SER A 155 4.26 -21.82 10.11
CA SER A 155 5.12 -22.87 9.53
C SER A 155 5.97 -22.38 8.37
N CYS A 156 5.65 -21.21 7.80
CA CYS A 156 6.40 -20.59 6.73
C CYS A 156 7.13 -19.32 7.20
N VAL A 157 8.42 -19.46 7.52
CA VAL A 157 9.35 -18.35 7.71
C VAL A 157 10.45 -18.45 6.66
N SER A 158 10.33 -17.69 5.58
CA SER A 158 11.38 -17.67 4.55
C SER A 158 12.58 -16.84 5.00
N PHE A 159 13.77 -17.39 4.81
CA PHE A 159 15.05 -16.69 4.99
C PHE A 159 15.51 -15.95 3.73
N VAL A 160 14.67 -15.94 2.69
CA VAL A 160 14.96 -15.25 1.44
C VAL A 160 14.59 -13.79 1.59
N ASP A 161 15.56 -12.92 1.38
CA ASP A 161 15.34 -11.49 1.39
C ASP A 161 14.61 -10.99 0.15
N PHE A 162 13.83 -9.93 0.34
CA PHE A 162 13.38 -9.07 -0.73
C PHE A 162 14.27 -7.83 -0.81
N GLU A 163 14.68 -7.52 -2.03
CA GLU A 163 15.40 -6.31 -2.37
C GLU A 163 14.55 -5.50 -3.34
N TYR A 164 14.51 -4.20 -3.12
CA TYR A 164 13.78 -3.27 -3.97
C TYR A 164 14.76 -2.27 -4.60
N PRO A 165 14.71 -2.06 -5.92
CA PRO A 165 15.52 -1.04 -6.57
C PRO A 165 14.95 0.35 -6.26
N ILE A 166 15.73 1.17 -5.54
CA ILE A 166 15.40 2.57 -5.32
C ILE A 166 16.17 3.45 -6.31
N PRO A 167 15.55 4.48 -6.92
CA PRO A 167 16.27 5.45 -7.74
C PRO A 167 17.38 6.11 -6.93
N LEU A 168 18.57 6.25 -7.52
CA LEU A 168 19.66 7.03 -6.94
C LEU A 168 19.52 8.50 -7.36
N PRO A 169 19.31 9.43 -6.40
CA PRO A 169 19.38 10.86 -6.72
C PRO A 169 20.78 11.22 -7.27
N PRO A 170 20.89 12.21 -8.17
CA PRO A 170 22.18 12.72 -8.61
C PRO A 170 23.04 13.12 -7.40
N GLY A 171 24.27 12.59 -7.33
CA GLY A 171 25.19 12.86 -6.22
C GLY A 171 25.01 11.98 -4.98
N ALA A 172 24.04 11.07 -4.95
CA ALA A 172 23.83 10.14 -3.83
C ALA A 172 24.61 8.81 -3.97
N HIS A 173 25.50 8.71 -4.96
CA HIS A 173 26.36 7.55 -5.14
C HIS A 173 27.35 7.44 -3.98
N THR A 174 27.45 6.25 -3.43
CA THR A 174 28.49 5.83 -2.49
C THR A 174 29.63 5.14 -3.27
N PRO A 175 30.82 4.97 -2.66
CA PRO A 175 31.90 4.21 -3.29
C PRO A 175 31.57 2.75 -3.60
N LEU A 176 30.47 2.23 -3.06
CA LEU A 176 29.98 0.86 -3.30
C LEU A 176 29.04 0.77 -4.52
N ASP A 177 28.50 1.88 -5.00
CA ASP A 177 27.62 1.88 -6.17
C ASP A 177 28.44 1.85 -7.47
N ASP A 178 27.90 1.19 -8.50
CA ASP A 178 28.41 1.35 -9.86
C ASP A 178 28.31 2.85 -10.25
N PRO A 179 29.36 3.46 -10.81
CA PRO A 179 29.32 4.85 -11.29
C PRO A 179 28.20 5.14 -12.29
N GLN A 180 27.69 4.11 -12.99
CA GLN A 180 26.57 4.21 -13.93
C GLN A 180 25.23 3.74 -13.34
N ALA A 181 25.19 3.30 -12.08
CA ALA A 181 23.96 2.85 -11.44
C ALA A 181 22.94 4.00 -11.36
N THR A 182 21.78 3.83 -11.96
CA THR A 182 20.64 4.72 -11.76
C THR A 182 19.78 4.33 -10.58
N THR A 183 20.05 3.16 -9.98
CA THR A 183 19.29 2.58 -8.87
C THR A 183 20.22 1.84 -7.90
N ARG A 184 19.85 1.81 -6.62
CA ARG A 184 20.48 0.95 -5.61
C ARG A 184 19.49 -0.11 -5.15
N LEU A 185 19.93 -1.37 -5.08
CA LEU A 185 19.13 -2.42 -4.45
C LEU A 185 19.19 -2.24 -2.94
N MET A 186 18.02 -2.12 -2.32
CA MET A 186 17.89 -2.04 -0.87
C MET A 186 17.07 -3.22 -0.36
N ARG A 187 17.64 -3.92 0.62
CA ARG A 187 16.95 -4.98 1.35
C ARG A 187 15.78 -4.39 2.14
N THR A 188 14.56 -4.83 1.83
CA THR A 188 13.34 -4.42 2.56
C THR A 188 13.02 -5.39 3.70
N GLY A 189 13.53 -6.62 3.67
CA GLY A 189 13.35 -7.62 4.73
C GLY A 189 13.14 -9.03 4.17
N MET A 190 12.86 -9.99 5.04
CA MET A 190 12.56 -11.36 4.63
C MET A 190 11.18 -11.45 3.96
N LYS A 191 11.11 -12.16 2.84
CA LYS A 191 9.83 -12.46 2.17
C LYS A 191 8.95 -13.33 3.08
N TRP A 192 7.64 -13.14 3.17
CA TRP A 192 6.88 -11.90 3.00
C TRP A 192 6.40 -11.44 4.37
N GLN A 193 7.37 -11.11 5.24
CA GLN A 193 7.11 -10.80 6.64
C GLN A 193 6.44 -9.43 6.82
N CYS A 194 5.82 -9.21 7.98
CA CYS A 194 5.16 -7.94 8.31
C CYS A 194 6.13 -6.74 8.32
N VAL A 195 7.33 -6.93 8.88
CA VAL A 195 8.40 -5.91 8.91
C VAL A 195 8.88 -5.57 7.49
N GLU A 196 8.91 -6.54 6.58
CA GLU A 196 9.28 -6.32 5.17
C GLU A 196 8.29 -5.37 4.49
N TYR A 197 7.00 -5.64 4.63
CA TYR A 197 5.95 -4.79 4.07
C TYR A 197 6.00 -3.37 4.62
N ALA A 198 6.12 -3.23 5.95
CA ALA A 198 6.18 -1.93 6.61
C ALA A 198 7.39 -1.11 6.14
N ARG A 199 8.57 -1.74 6.03
CA ARG A 199 9.79 -1.08 5.54
C ARG A 199 9.64 -0.66 4.10
N ARG A 200 9.17 -1.56 3.23
CA ARG A 200 8.93 -1.26 1.81
C ARG A 200 7.88 -0.17 1.63
N TYR A 201 6.84 -0.14 2.45
CA TYR A 201 5.83 0.92 2.40
C TYR A 201 6.44 2.29 2.68
N TRP A 202 7.17 2.47 3.78
CA TRP A 202 7.84 3.75 4.07
C TRP A 202 8.87 4.13 3.01
N MET A 203 9.57 3.15 2.42
CA MET A 203 10.52 3.41 1.35
C MET A 203 9.87 3.92 0.06
N LEU A 204 8.60 3.61 -0.18
CA LEU A 204 7.91 3.97 -1.43
C LEU A 204 6.91 5.11 -1.26
N ARG A 205 6.21 5.15 -0.13
CA ARG A 205 5.05 6.01 0.14
C ARG A 205 5.16 6.77 1.47
N GLY A 206 6.33 6.69 2.09
CA GLY A 206 6.60 7.38 3.34
C GLY A 206 6.37 8.89 3.25
N THR A 207 5.74 9.45 4.29
CA THR A 207 5.53 10.89 4.48
C THR A 207 6.21 11.37 5.77
N PRO A 208 6.90 12.53 5.77
CA PRO A 208 6.89 13.58 4.74
C PRO A 208 7.76 13.29 3.51
N ALA A 209 8.65 12.32 3.58
CA ALA A 209 9.47 11.86 2.46
C ALA A 209 9.77 10.36 2.61
N PRO A 210 10.06 9.64 1.50
CA PRO A 210 10.44 8.23 1.56
C PRO A 210 11.56 7.95 2.55
N ALA A 211 11.38 6.94 3.39
CA ALA A 211 12.27 6.64 4.50
C ALA A 211 12.42 5.13 4.75
N VAL A 212 13.50 4.77 5.44
CA VAL A 212 13.78 3.41 5.87
C VAL A 212 14.10 3.41 7.36
N PHE A 213 13.57 2.44 8.10
CA PHE A 213 13.96 2.18 9.48
C PHE A 213 14.98 1.05 9.58
N GLY A 214 15.76 1.05 10.67
CA GLY A 214 16.83 0.10 10.91
C GLY A 214 16.40 -1.37 10.94
N ALA A 215 17.39 -2.26 11.05
CA ALA A 215 17.12 -3.68 11.29
C ALA A 215 16.54 -3.89 12.70
N VAL A 216 15.59 -4.82 12.80
CA VAL A 216 14.98 -5.27 14.06
C VAL A 216 14.85 -6.78 14.00
N GLU A 217 14.93 -7.45 15.14
CA GLU A 217 14.78 -8.92 15.22
C GLU A 217 13.30 -9.31 15.10
N GLY A 218 12.42 -8.69 15.89
CA GLY A 218 10.98 -8.82 15.80
C GLY A 218 10.27 -7.48 15.52
N ALA A 219 9.02 -7.57 15.08
CA ALA A 219 8.18 -6.39 14.84
C ALA A 219 7.90 -5.59 16.13
N ALA A 220 7.75 -6.26 17.27
CA ALA A 220 7.56 -5.58 18.56
C ALA A 220 8.77 -4.72 18.97
N ASP A 221 9.98 -5.15 18.61
CA ASP A 221 11.23 -4.47 19.00
C ASP A 221 11.36 -3.10 18.32
N MET A 222 10.60 -2.86 17.24
CA MET A 222 10.45 -1.52 16.66
C MET A 222 10.05 -0.48 17.71
N TRP A 223 9.21 -0.87 18.67
CA TRP A 223 8.74 0.02 19.72
C TRP A 223 9.82 0.46 20.70
N THR A 224 10.83 -0.37 20.97
CA THR A 224 11.90 -0.05 21.92
C THR A 224 13.16 0.45 21.23
N ASP A 225 13.54 -0.19 20.13
CA ASP A 225 14.90 -0.11 19.59
C ASP A 225 15.04 1.02 18.56
N LEU A 226 13.95 1.39 17.88
CA LEU A 226 13.97 2.45 16.88
C LEU A 226 13.67 3.81 17.52
N SER A 227 14.46 4.81 17.16
CA SER A 227 14.30 6.21 17.60
C SER A 227 14.36 7.23 16.45
N PHE A 228 14.76 6.79 15.26
CA PHE A 228 14.82 7.60 14.05
C PHE A 228 14.64 6.72 12.81
N VAL A 229 14.40 7.36 11.67
CA VAL A 229 14.48 6.76 10.33
C VAL A 229 15.54 7.48 9.51
N THR A 230 16.05 6.82 8.46
CA THR A 230 16.92 7.44 7.46
C THR A 230 16.08 7.77 6.23
N LEU A 231 16.09 9.01 5.76
CA LEU A 231 15.40 9.38 4.53
C LEU A 231 16.20 8.85 3.33
N LEU A 232 15.52 8.55 2.21
CA LEU A 232 16.18 8.02 1.02
C LEU A 232 17.02 9.04 0.24
N ASP A 233 17.17 10.26 0.76
CA ASP A 233 18.22 11.19 0.33
C ASP A 233 19.62 10.80 0.83
N ASN A 234 19.73 9.72 1.62
CA ASN A 234 20.95 9.11 2.17
C ASN A 234 21.78 10.02 3.08
N VAL A 235 21.24 11.16 3.51
CA VAL A 235 21.97 12.11 4.36
C VAL A 235 21.17 12.49 5.59
N THR A 236 19.84 12.58 5.46
CA THR A 236 19.00 13.09 6.53
C THR A 236 18.34 11.97 7.32
N THR A 237 18.18 12.22 8.61
CA THR A 237 17.39 11.39 9.51
C THR A 237 16.21 12.19 10.02
N ALA A 238 15.12 11.48 10.34
CA ALA A 238 13.96 12.07 10.98
C ALA A 238 13.68 11.35 12.31
N PRO A 239 13.31 12.08 13.37
CA PRO A 239 12.95 11.46 14.64
C PRO A 239 11.73 10.57 14.47
N LEU A 240 11.66 9.50 15.25
CA LEU A 240 10.56 8.55 15.25
C LEU A 240 9.79 8.64 16.57
N TRP A 241 8.61 9.24 16.49
CA TRP A 241 7.67 9.41 17.59
C TRP A 241 6.86 8.15 17.83
N LYS A 242 6.55 7.89 19.10
CA LYS A 242 5.81 6.71 19.57
C LYS A 242 4.58 7.20 20.32
N TYR A 243 3.40 6.79 19.87
CA TYR A 243 2.13 7.19 20.43
C TYR A 243 1.44 6.00 21.07
N THR A 244 1.42 5.98 22.41
CA THR A 244 0.84 4.86 23.16
C THR A 244 -0.67 4.80 22.94
N ASN A 245 -1.17 3.61 22.65
CA ASN A 245 -2.60 3.40 22.41
C ASN A 245 -3.43 3.81 23.64
N GLY A 246 -4.48 4.62 23.45
CA GLY A 246 -5.32 5.13 24.53
C GLY A 246 -4.68 6.19 25.43
N ALA A 247 -3.44 6.61 25.17
CA ALA A 247 -2.85 7.71 25.92
C ALA A 247 -3.51 9.05 25.57
N PRO A 248 -3.62 9.99 26.52
CA PRO A 248 -4.13 11.32 26.24
C PRO A 248 -3.21 12.11 25.32
N VAL A 249 -3.79 12.90 24.40
CA VAL A 249 -3.06 13.86 23.56
C VAL A 249 -2.25 14.81 24.46
N GLY A 250 -0.96 14.97 24.15
CA GLY A 250 -0.02 15.75 24.96
C GLY A 250 0.68 14.95 26.07
N SER A 251 0.21 13.74 26.37
CA SER A 251 0.79 12.82 27.37
C SER A 251 1.23 11.50 26.72
N GLY A 252 1.77 11.58 25.49
CA GLY A 252 2.19 10.42 24.70
C GLY A 252 1.11 9.83 23.78
N GLY A 253 -0.08 10.43 23.71
CA GLY A 253 -1.10 10.12 22.71
C GLY A 253 -1.10 11.07 21.52
N SER A 254 -1.70 10.63 20.42
CA SER A 254 -1.99 11.42 19.21
C SER A 254 -3.24 10.84 18.53
N ALA A 255 -3.82 11.50 17.53
CA ALA A 255 -4.66 10.77 16.57
C ALA A 255 -3.77 9.88 15.68
N PRO A 256 -4.20 8.66 15.30
CA PRO A 256 -3.56 7.91 14.23
C PRO A 256 -3.70 8.65 12.90
N ARG A 257 -2.70 8.53 12.02
CA ARG A 257 -2.67 9.13 10.69
C ARG A 257 -2.29 8.07 9.65
N VAL A 258 -2.68 8.32 8.40
CA VAL A 258 -2.21 7.52 7.26
C VAL A 258 -0.68 7.58 7.21
N GLY A 259 -0.05 6.42 7.03
CA GLY A 259 1.41 6.24 7.02
C GLY A 259 2.00 5.85 8.37
N ASP A 260 1.27 5.97 9.48
CA ASP A 260 1.77 5.51 10.79
C ASP A 260 1.94 3.98 10.81
N LEU A 261 2.93 3.49 11.55
CA LEU A 261 3.10 2.04 11.79
C LEU A 261 2.44 1.64 13.09
N LEU A 262 1.41 0.79 13.02
CA LEU A 262 0.73 0.19 14.15
C LEU A 262 1.54 -0.99 14.67
N ILE A 263 1.88 -1.00 15.96
CA ILE A 263 2.75 -2.01 16.58
C ILE A 263 1.98 -2.85 17.58
N TYR A 264 2.14 -4.16 17.45
CA TYR A 264 1.63 -5.17 18.39
C TYR A 264 2.79 -5.69 19.25
N PRO A 265 2.55 -5.94 20.55
CA PRO A 265 3.55 -6.53 21.43
C PRO A 265 3.76 -8.00 21.05
N ARG A 266 4.86 -8.58 21.56
CA ARG A 266 5.00 -10.04 21.62
C ARG A 266 3.92 -10.59 22.53
N ASP A 267 3.31 -11.72 22.17
CA ASP A 267 2.42 -12.44 23.08
C ASP A 267 3.08 -13.67 23.69
N THR A 268 2.57 -14.05 24.86
CA THR A 268 3.04 -15.22 25.62
C THR A 268 2.43 -16.52 25.12
N ASP A 269 1.32 -16.43 24.40
CA ASP A 269 0.58 -17.58 23.87
C ASP A 269 1.21 -18.14 22.59
N GLY A 270 2.26 -17.48 22.08
CA GLY A 270 3.04 -17.92 20.92
C GLY A 270 2.35 -17.64 19.58
N LYS A 271 1.27 -16.84 19.58
CA LYS A 271 0.61 -16.44 18.33
C LYS A 271 1.40 -15.33 17.64
N PHE A 272 1.92 -14.37 18.41
CA PHE A 272 2.87 -13.33 17.97
C PHE A 272 4.16 -13.36 18.78
N PRO A 273 5.03 -14.38 18.60
CA PRO A 273 6.30 -14.47 19.33
C PRO A 273 7.26 -13.30 19.02
N PHE A 274 7.10 -12.66 17.85
CA PHE A 274 7.89 -11.51 17.40
C PHE A 274 7.10 -10.19 17.42
N GLY A 275 5.86 -10.21 17.92
CA GLY A 275 4.90 -9.13 17.71
C GLY A 275 4.46 -9.02 16.25
N HIS A 276 3.85 -7.90 15.91
CA HIS A 276 3.38 -7.62 14.55
C HIS A 276 3.42 -6.13 14.23
N VAL A 277 3.50 -5.81 12.94
CA VAL A 277 3.44 -4.43 12.45
C VAL A 277 2.52 -4.33 11.24
N ALA A 278 1.69 -3.28 11.24
CA ALA A 278 0.83 -2.91 10.12
C ALA A 278 1.00 -1.44 9.78
N VAL A 279 0.66 -1.05 8.56
CA VAL A 279 0.64 0.35 8.13
C VAL A 279 -0.80 0.87 8.22
N ILE A 280 -1.03 2.00 8.87
CA ILE A 280 -2.33 2.68 8.82
C ILE A 280 -2.49 3.34 7.45
N VAL A 281 -3.52 2.95 6.71
CA VAL A 281 -3.75 3.37 5.31
C VAL A 281 -5.03 4.18 5.12
N GLY A 282 -5.86 4.27 6.15
CA GLY A 282 -7.05 5.12 6.18
C GLY A 282 -7.49 5.37 7.61
N VAL A 283 -8.04 6.54 7.90
CA VAL A 283 -8.59 6.87 9.22
C VAL A 283 -9.91 7.59 9.02
N GLU A 284 -10.98 7.02 9.58
CA GLU A 284 -12.29 7.62 9.68
C GLU A 284 -12.50 8.02 11.14
N LEU A 285 -12.36 9.31 11.43
CA LEU A 285 -12.70 9.81 12.75
C LEU A 285 -14.22 9.75 12.93
N PRO A 286 -14.71 9.54 14.17
CA PRO A 286 -16.13 9.58 14.43
C PRO A 286 -16.69 10.94 14.01
N GLY A 287 -17.66 10.95 13.09
CA GLY A 287 -18.18 12.19 12.53
C GLY A 287 -18.72 13.14 13.60
N GLU A 288 -18.50 14.44 13.41
CA GLU A 288 -19.25 15.49 14.10
C GLU A 288 -20.74 15.34 13.76
N ARG A 289 -21.53 14.62 14.57
CA ARG A 289 -22.99 14.70 14.44
C ARG A 289 -23.37 16.17 14.63
N PRO A 290 -24.23 16.74 13.76
CA PRO A 290 -24.87 18.01 14.04
C PRO A 290 -25.54 17.92 15.41
N GLN A 291 -25.22 18.87 16.29
CA GLN A 291 -25.75 19.11 17.63
C GLN A 291 -26.78 18.09 18.14
N ALA A 292 -26.35 17.28 19.12
CA ALA A 292 -27.24 16.49 19.96
C ALA A 292 -28.42 17.35 20.43
N THR A 293 -29.62 16.89 20.13
CA THR A 293 -30.86 17.41 20.68
C THR A 293 -30.88 17.15 22.18
N THR A 294 -30.37 18.11 22.97
CA THR A 294 -30.66 18.47 24.38
C THR A 294 -30.93 17.38 25.45
N ASN A 295 -30.79 16.09 25.18
CA ASN A 295 -30.93 15.04 26.17
C ASN A 295 -29.55 14.77 26.77
N SER A 296 -29.35 15.29 27.97
CA SER A 296 -28.11 15.35 28.73
C SER A 296 -27.49 14.01 29.14
N ASP A 297 -28.10 12.89 28.76
CA ASP A 297 -27.72 11.57 29.27
C ASP A 297 -26.86 10.76 28.28
N GLU A 298 -26.66 11.25 27.04
CA GLU A 298 -25.81 10.62 26.02
C GLU A 298 -24.42 11.29 25.82
N ALA A 299 -24.03 12.21 26.70
CA ALA A 299 -22.81 13.02 26.56
C ALA A 299 -21.47 12.26 26.75
N HIS A 300 -21.51 10.95 27.00
CA HIS A 300 -20.32 10.11 27.21
C HIS A 300 -20.25 8.87 26.32
N ALA A 301 -21.13 8.75 25.31
CA ALA A 301 -21.03 7.64 24.37
C ALA A 301 -19.74 7.77 23.53
N ALA A 302 -18.84 6.81 23.71
CA ALA A 302 -17.68 6.58 22.84
C ALA A 302 -18.10 6.76 21.38
N ARG A 303 -17.47 7.70 20.68
CA ARG A 303 -17.76 7.91 19.27
C ARG A 303 -16.93 6.89 18.49
N GLU A 304 -17.59 6.05 17.70
CA GLU A 304 -16.94 4.99 16.94
C GLU A 304 -16.43 5.52 15.59
N GLY A 305 -15.11 5.44 15.40
CA GLY A 305 -14.39 5.64 14.16
C GLY A 305 -13.76 4.34 13.69
N ARG A 306 -12.93 4.43 12.64
CA ARG A 306 -12.23 3.28 12.06
C ARG A 306 -10.82 3.65 11.64
N ALA A 307 -9.88 2.72 11.78
CA ALA A 307 -8.59 2.78 11.09
C ALA A 307 -8.46 1.59 10.15
N TYR A 308 -8.14 1.85 8.89
CA TYR A 308 -7.85 0.84 7.89
C TYR A 308 -6.35 0.58 7.90
N ILE A 309 -5.96 -0.69 7.85
CA ILE A 309 -4.55 -1.09 7.89
C ILE A 309 -4.18 -1.97 6.71
N ALA A 310 -2.91 -1.92 6.32
CA ALA A 310 -2.32 -2.77 5.30
C ALA A 310 -1.10 -3.48 5.89
N GLU A 311 -1.03 -4.80 5.72
CA GLU A 311 -0.01 -5.64 6.33
C GLU A 311 0.23 -6.93 5.54
N GLN A 312 1.36 -7.58 5.81
CA GLN A 312 1.63 -8.96 5.40
C GLN A 312 1.77 -9.84 6.63
N ASN A 313 1.70 -11.16 6.45
CA ASN A 313 1.91 -12.14 7.52
C ASN A 313 0.86 -12.09 8.65
N TRP A 314 -0.34 -11.57 8.38
CA TRP A 314 -1.50 -11.68 9.27
C TRP A 314 -2.47 -12.75 8.76
N HIS A 315 -2.91 -12.62 7.51
CA HIS A 315 -3.65 -13.62 6.76
C HIS A 315 -3.08 -13.74 5.34
N SER A 316 -3.27 -14.89 4.71
CA SER A 316 -2.89 -15.14 3.31
C SER A 316 -4.06 -15.01 2.33
N SER A 317 -5.23 -14.57 2.77
CA SER A 317 -6.36 -14.36 1.85
C SER A 317 -6.19 -13.07 1.06
N PRO A 318 -6.74 -13.00 -0.17
CA PRO A 318 -6.88 -11.74 -0.87
C PRO A 318 -7.58 -10.73 0.05
N TRP A 319 -7.10 -9.48 0.01
CA TRP A 319 -7.68 -8.37 0.74
C TRP A 319 -9.14 -8.15 0.34
N PRO A 320 -9.97 -7.47 1.16
CA PRO A 320 -11.38 -7.29 0.84
C PRO A 320 -11.64 -6.61 -0.52
N GLU A 321 -12.62 -7.14 -1.24
CA GLU A 321 -13.20 -6.54 -2.44
C GLU A 321 -13.87 -5.19 -2.15
N PRO A 322 -14.09 -4.35 -3.18
CA PRO A 322 -13.73 -4.56 -4.59
C PRO A 322 -12.33 -4.05 -4.95
N TYR A 323 -11.67 -3.32 -4.04
CA TYR A 323 -10.46 -2.57 -4.37
C TYR A 323 -9.18 -3.23 -3.89
N HIS A 324 -9.26 -4.20 -2.96
CA HIS A 324 -8.10 -4.90 -2.40
C HIS A 324 -7.01 -3.93 -1.92
N ASN A 325 -7.41 -2.84 -1.22
CA ASN A 325 -6.56 -1.70 -0.89
C ASN A 325 -6.26 -1.51 0.61
N TYR A 326 -6.75 -2.40 1.47
CA TYR A 326 -6.38 -2.55 2.88
C TYR A 326 -6.59 -4.02 3.27
N SER A 327 -5.88 -4.54 4.28
CA SER A 327 -6.06 -5.93 4.75
C SER A 327 -7.32 -6.08 5.60
N ARG A 328 -7.50 -5.16 6.55
CA ARG A 328 -8.64 -5.10 7.48
C ARG A 328 -8.78 -3.70 8.07
N TRP A 329 -9.77 -3.51 8.93
CA TRP A 329 -9.98 -2.28 9.69
C TRP A 329 -10.14 -2.59 11.18
N LEU A 330 -9.83 -1.60 12.02
CA LEU A 330 -9.91 -1.65 13.46
C LEU A 330 -10.88 -0.57 13.97
N PRO A 331 -11.76 -0.89 14.95
CA PRO A 331 -12.50 0.14 15.66
C PRO A 331 -11.57 1.18 16.29
N LEU A 332 -11.87 2.46 16.08
CA LEU A 332 -11.19 3.59 16.69
C LEU A 332 -12.14 4.29 17.64
N GLU A 333 -11.86 4.23 18.93
CA GLU A 333 -12.59 4.95 19.95
C GLU A 333 -11.95 6.31 20.21
N VAL A 334 -12.78 7.36 20.29
CA VAL A 334 -12.34 8.70 20.67
C VAL A 334 -13.09 9.13 21.92
N THR A 335 -12.35 9.30 23.01
CA THR A 335 -12.89 9.80 24.28
C THR A 335 -12.35 11.20 24.57
N ALA A 336 -13.23 12.11 24.99
CA ALA A 336 -12.84 13.41 25.53
C ALA A 336 -12.97 13.33 27.06
N THR A 337 -11.99 13.88 27.78
CA THR A 337 -12.12 14.01 29.24
C THR A 337 -13.35 14.85 29.59
N PRO A 338 -14.00 14.62 30.74
CA PRO A 338 -15.18 15.39 31.16
C PRO A 338 -14.95 16.91 31.20
N GLN A 339 -13.70 17.33 31.38
CA GLN A 339 -13.27 18.73 31.39
C GLN A 339 -13.02 19.30 29.97
N GLY A 340 -13.16 18.49 28.92
CA GLY A 340 -12.96 18.87 27.52
C GLY A 340 -11.51 19.16 27.14
N THR A 341 -10.55 18.92 28.04
CA THR A 341 -9.16 19.38 27.90
C THR A 341 -8.23 18.38 27.24
N SER A 342 -8.56 17.09 27.21
CA SER A 342 -7.71 16.08 26.61
C SER A 342 -8.53 15.03 25.87
N VAL A 343 -8.13 14.75 24.63
CA VAL A 343 -8.69 13.69 23.80
C VAL A 343 -7.80 12.46 23.91
N GLN A 344 -8.38 11.26 23.92
CA GLN A 344 -7.68 9.98 23.81
C GLN A 344 -8.18 9.25 22.56
N TYR A 345 -7.26 8.53 21.92
CA TYR A 345 -7.54 7.70 20.75
C TYR A 345 -7.13 6.27 21.05
N THR A 346 -8.07 5.35 20.97
CA THR A 346 -7.84 3.93 21.27
C THR A 346 -8.23 3.09 20.07
N LEU A 347 -7.27 2.39 19.48
CA LEU A 347 -7.52 1.35 18.52
C LEU A 347 -7.76 0.03 19.23
N HIS A 348 -8.82 -0.65 18.84
CA HIS A 348 -9.21 -1.94 19.40
C HIS A 348 -8.97 -3.04 18.38
N ASP A 349 -8.38 -4.13 18.83
CA ASP A 349 -8.27 -5.36 18.06
C ASP A 349 -8.79 -6.51 18.91
N LYS A 350 -9.69 -7.31 18.33
CA LYS A 350 -10.34 -8.42 19.03
C LYS A 350 -9.34 -9.52 19.41
N TYR A 351 -8.24 -9.64 18.67
CA TYR A 351 -7.34 -10.78 18.75
C TYR A 351 -6.12 -10.51 19.62
N HIS A 352 -5.57 -9.30 19.57
CA HIS A 352 -4.30 -8.97 20.20
C HIS A 352 -4.28 -7.55 20.76
N ALA A 353 -3.50 -7.33 21.82
CA ALA A 353 -3.26 -5.99 22.34
C ALA A 353 -2.44 -5.15 21.33
N ILE A 354 -2.64 -3.84 21.36
CA ILE A 354 -1.90 -2.88 20.53
C ILE A 354 -1.05 -2.01 21.46
N LEU A 355 0.26 -1.90 21.18
CA LEU A 355 1.15 -0.99 21.92
C LEU A 355 0.83 0.47 21.59
N GLY A 356 0.65 0.76 20.32
CA GLY A 356 0.46 2.10 19.80
C GLY A 356 0.85 2.19 18.34
N TRP A 357 1.13 3.40 17.87
CA TRP A 357 1.64 3.62 16.52
C TRP A 357 2.85 4.56 16.51
N MET A 358 3.66 4.42 15.48
CA MET A 358 4.90 5.16 15.29
C MET A 358 4.80 6.06 14.06
N ARG A 359 5.34 7.28 14.18
CA ARG A 359 5.34 8.31 13.13
C ARG A 359 6.70 8.96 13.06
N TYR A 360 7.27 9.11 11.89
CA TYR A 360 8.51 9.87 11.73
C TYR A 360 8.25 11.27 11.18
N GLY A 361 9.19 12.18 11.46
CA GLY A 361 9.08 13.57 11.04
C GLY A 361 8.30 14.41 12.05
N GLU A 362 7.21 15.03 11.60
CA GLU A 362 6.42 15.93 12.45
C GLU A 362 5.53 15.15 13.44
N PRO A 363 5.48 15.57 14.72
CA PRO A 363 4.65 14.91 15.71
C PRO A 363 3.15 14.91 15.39
#